data_AF-A0A2R6HVP5-F1
#
_entry.id   AF-A0A2R6HVP5-F1
#
_cell.length_a   1.000
_cell.length_b   1.000
_cell.length_c   1.000
_cell.angle_alpha   90.00
_cell.angle_beta   90.00
_cell.angle_gamma   90.00
#
_symmetry.space_group_name_H-M   'P 1'
#
loop_
_entity.id
_entity.type
_entity.pdbx_description
1 polymer ?
#
loop_
_entity_poly.entity_id
_entity_poly.type
_entity_poly.pdbx_seq_one_letter_code
_entity_poly.pdbx_strand_id
1 'polypeptide(L)'
;MSEIVVDTSVVVKWYIPERHHEQARALRDAYLDGKFDLIAPALMPFEAVNALKYSGHYEGERLEEASESLPEYGIDLVPINKTGPVAEIANTLDITVYDASYIALAQKLDTKVYTADGNLLDGLEGDYSELADHIRTYS
;
A
#
# COMPACT_ATOMS: atom_id res chain seq x y z
N MET A 1 -19.36 -2.23 1.01
CA MET A 1 -18.48 -3.40 1.18
C MET A 1 -17.41 -2.99 2.16
N SER A 2 -16.65 -3.92 2.76
CA SER A 2 -15.49 -3.53 3.56
C SER A 2 -14.41 -2.95 2.65
N GLU A 3 -13.70 -1.94 3.13
CA GLU A 3 -12.61 -1.27 2.42
C GLU A 3 -11.30 -1.61 3.12
N ILE A 4 -10.21 -1.80 2.37
CA ILE A 4 -8.87 -2.07 2.92
C ILE A 4 -7.88 -1.14 2.26
N VAL A 5 -7.01 -0.51 3.05
CA VAL A 5 -5.90 0.27 2.50
C VAL A 5 -4.77 -0.68 2.11
N VAL A 6 -4.26 -0.57 0.90
CA VAL A 6 -3.11 -1.36 0.42
C VAL A 6 -1.91 -0.45 0.23
N ASP A 7 -0.80 -0.81 0.88
CA ASP A 7 0.47 -0.13 0.70
C ASP A 7 1.15 -0.52 -0.62
N THR A 8 1.91 0.41 -1.20
CA THR A 8 2.75 0.18 -2.38
C THR A 8 3.61 -1.08 -2.23
N SER A 9 4.21 -1.29 -1.05
CA SER A 9 5.08 -2.44 -0.81
C SER A 9 4.39 -3.80 -1.01
N VAL A 10 3.06 -3.87 -0.86
CA VAL A 10 2.24 -5.05 -1.17
C VAL A 10 1.94 -5.15 -2.65
N VAL A 11 1.56 -4.05 -3.29
CA VAL A 11 1.26 -3.98 -4.72
C VAL A 11 2.47 -4.39 -5.56
N VAL A 12 3.67 -3.90 -5.21
CA VAL A 12 4.93 -4.25 -5.87
C VAL A 12 5.19 -5.76 -5.82
N LYS A 13 4.79 -6.43 -4.74
CA LYS A 13 4.90 -7.89 -4.62
C LYS A 13 3.99 -8.63 -5.58
N TRP A 14 2.98 -8.03 -6.21
CA TRP A 14 2.24 -8.71 -7.29
C TRP A 14 3.09 -8.90 -8.55
N TYR A 15 4.07 -8.02 -8.75
CA TYR A 15 4.94 -7.98 -9.93
C TYR A 15 6.27 -8.71 -9.72
N ILE A 16 6.76 -8.78 -8.48
CA ILE A 16 8.06 -9.38 -8.15
C ILE A 16 7.82 -10.62 -7.26
N PRO A 17 8.20 -11.83 -7.72
CA PRO A 17 7.99 -13.08 -6.98
C PRO A 17 9.02 -13.26 -5.87
N GLU A 18 8.92 -12.41 -4.84
CA GLU A 18 9.79 -12.39 -3.67
C GLU A 18 9.07 -12.86 -2.40
N ARG A 19 9.76 -12.79 -1.26
CA ARG A 19 9.17 -13.09 0.05
C ARG A 19 7.85 -12.32 0.22
N HIS A 20 6.80 -13.06 0.60
CA HIS A 20 5.42 -12.60 0.76
C HIS A 20 4.61 -12.35 -0.53
N HIS A 21 5.13 -12.76 -1.69
CA HIS A 21 4.40 -12.73 -2.97
C HIS A 21 3.06 -13.47 -2.91
N GLU A 22 3.03 -14.69 -2.36
CA GLU A 22 1.81 -15.50 -2.29
C GLU A 22 0.72 -14.83 -1.44
N GLN A 23 1.08 -14.26 -0.28
CA GLN A 23 0.12 -13.55 0.56
C GLN A 23 -0.39 -12.27 -0.11
N ALA A 24 0.51 -11.52 -0.78
CA ALA A 24 0.12 -10.34 -1.53
C ALA A 24 -0.86 -10.69 -2.66
N ARG A 25 -0.63 -11.81 -3.36
CA ARG A 25 -1.54 -12.32 -4.39
C ARG A 25 -2.86 -12.84 -3.82
N ALA A 26 -2.85 -13.51 -2.67
CA ALA A 26 -4.08 -13.93 -2.01
C ALA A 26 -4.99 -12.73 -1.67
N LEU A 27 -4.40 -11.63 -1.18
CA LEU A 27 -5.13 -10.37 -0.93
C LEU A 27 -5.68 -9.76 -2.21
N ARG A 28 -4.88 -9.74 -3.28
CA ARG A 28 -5.33 -9.27 -4.61
C ARG A 28 -6.47 -10.11 -5.16
N ASP A 29 -6.34 -11.43 -5.13
CA ASP A 29 -7.32 -12.34 -5.72
C ASP A 29 -8.64 -12.26 -4.94
N ALA A 30 -8.59 -12.13 -3.60
CA ALA A 30 -9.76 -11.85 -2.78
C ALA A 30 -10.46 -10.52 -3.11
N TYR A 31 -9.69 -9.48 -3.42
CA TYR A 31 -10.20 -8.20 -3.90
C TYR A 31 -10.86 -8.35 -5.29
N LEU A 32 -10.21 -9.03 -6.23
CA LEU A 32 -10.75 -9.27 -7.58
C LEU A 32 -12.02 -10.14 -7.56
N ASP A 33 -12.15 -11.02 -6.55
CA ASP A 33 -13.36 -11.81 -6.28
C ASP A 33 -14.48 -10.98 -5.62
N GLY A 34 -14.26 -9.70 -5.34
CA GLY A 34 -15.25 -8.77 -4.78
C GLY A 34 -15.50 -8.94 -3.27
N LYS A 35 -14.55 -9.50 -2.52
CA LYS A 35 -14.72 -9.67 -1.05
C LYS A 35 -14.64 -8.34 -0.30
N PHE A 36 -13.88 -7.39 -0.82
CA PHE A 36 -13.67 -6.03 -0.30
C PHE A 36 -13.13 -5.16 -1.42
N ASP A 37 -13.13 -3.85 -1.21
CA ASP A 37 -12.51 -2.88 -2.12
C ASP A 37 -11.10 -2.53 -1.61
N LEU A 38 -10.15 -2.33 -2.53
CA LEU A 38 -8.81 -1.85 -2.22
C LEU A 38 -8.71 -0.36 -2.48
N ILE A 39 -8.13 0.34 -1.51
CA ILE A 39 -7.98 1.79 -1.51
C ILE A 39 -6.51 2.14 -1.27
N ALA A 40 -6.02 3.20 -1.90
CA ALA A 40 -4.70 3.74 -1.63
C ALA A 40 -4.65 5.26 -1.81
N PRO A 41 -3.66 5.96 -1.22
CA PRO A 41 -3.34 7.32 -1.62
C PRO A 41 -3.11 7.41 -3.13
N ALA A 42 -3.54 8.51 -3.77
CA ALA A 42 -3.32 8.73 -5.21
C ALA A 42 -1.84 8.80 -5.63
N LEU A 43 -0.92 8.85 -4.67
CA LEU A 43 0.53 8.73 -4.89
C LEU A 43 0.98 7.30 -5.20
N MET A 44 0.25 6.28 -4.72
CA MET A 44 0.65 4.86 -4.78
C MET A 44 1.13 4.40 -6.16
N PRO A 45 0.49 4.76 -7.30
CA PRO A 45 0.98 4.35 -8.61
C PRO A 45 2.41 4.84 -8.92
N PHE A 46 2.75 6.06 -8.50
CA PHE A 46 4.09 6.61 -8.69
C PHE A 46 5.11 5.89 -7.83
N GLU A 47 4.76 5.56 -6.59
CA GLU A 47 5.62 4.79 -5.69
C GLU A 47 5.84 3.37 -6.23
N ALA A 48 4.79 2.72 -6.72
CA ALA A 48 4.87 1.38 -7.31
C ALA A 48 5.79 1.35 -8.53
N VAL A 49 5.57 2.25 -9.51
CA VAL A 49 6.43 2.34 -10.71
C VAL A 49 7.87 2.69 -10.33
N ASN A 50 8.07 3.58 -9.35
CA ASN A 50 9.40 3.91 -8.87
C ASN A 50 10.09 2.70 -8.21
N ALA A 51 9.39 1.96 -7.36
CA ALA A 51 9.90 0.75 -6.74
C ALA A 51 10.24 -0.33 -7.77
N LEU A 52 9.40 -0.54 -8.79
CA LEU A 52 9.67 -1.45 -9.89
C LEU A 52 10.93 -1.04 -10.66
N LYS A 53 11.06 0.24 -11.02
CA LYS A 53 12.24 0.78 -11.72
C LYS A 53 13.54 0.52 -10.97
N TYR A 54 13.54 0.67 -9.64
CA TYR A 54 14.72 0.48 -8.80
C TYR A 54 14.86 -0.94 -8.23
N SER A 55 13.95 -1.85 -8.55
CA SER A 55 14.02 -3.26 -8.12
C SER A 55 15.14 -4.06 -8.80
N GLY A 56 15.67 -3.58 -9.93
CA GLY A 56 16.59 -4.34 -10.79
C GLY A 56 15.91 -5.39 -11.68
N HIS A 57 14.57 -5.48 -11.65
CA HIS A 57 13.81 -6.43 -12.46
C HIS A 57 13.02 -5.80 -13.61
N TYR A 58 12.76 -4.49 -13.56
CA TYR A 58 11.94 -3.75 -14.53
C TYR A 58 12.71 -2.58 -15.13
N GLU A 59 12.87 -2.59 -16.46
CA GLU A 59 13.52 -1.54 -17.24
C GLU A 59 12.93 -1.47 -18.66
N GLY A 60 13.07 -0.32 -19.33
CA GLY A 60 12.58 -0.10 -20.69
C GLY A 60 11.08 -0.42 -20.86
N GLU A 61 10.75 -1.12 -21.95
CA GLU A 61 9.39 -1.55 -22.30
C GLU A 61 8.70 -2.32 -21.16
N ARG A 62 9.43 -3.16 -20.42
CA ARG A 62 8.85 -3.92 -19.30
C ARG A 62 8.35 -3.01 -18.17
N LEU A 63 9.04 -1.91 -17.90
CA LEU A 63 8.58 -0.93 -16.90
C LEU A 63 7.37 -0.15 -17.41
N GLU A 64 7.35 0.18 -18.70
CA GLU A 64 6.23 0.86 -19.36
C GLU A 64 4.97 -0.02 -19.30
N GLU A 65 5.05 -1.28 -19.72
CA GLU A 65 3.96 -2.27 -19.63
C GLU A 65 3.44 -2.43 -18.18
N ALA A 66 4.35 -2.51 -17.21
CA ALA A 66 3.95 -2.60 -15.80
C ALA A 66 3.18 -1.34 -15.36
N SER A 67 3.62 -0.15 -15.78
CA SER A 67 2.95 1.11 -15.47
C SER A 67 1.57 1.25 -16.12
N GLU A 68 1.38 0.68 -17.32
CA GLU A 68 0.09 0.64 -18.01
C GLU A 68 -0.87 -0.38 -17.40
N SER A 69 -0.37 -1.53 -16.92
CA SER A 69 -1.19 -2.56 -16.27
C SER A 69 -1.68 -2.18 -14.88
N LEU A 70 -0.97 -1.29 -14.17
CA LEU A 70 -1.23 -1.01 -12.76
C LEU A 70 -2.63 -0.40 -12.50
N PRO A 71 -3.10 0.59 -13.28
CA PRO A 71 -4.46 1.11 -13.14
C PRO A 71 -5.56 0.08 -13.48
N GLU A 72 -5.25 -0.95 -14.26
CA GLU A 72 -6.22 -1.97 -14.67
C GLU A 72 -6.70 -2.83 -13.49
N TYR A 73 -5.97 -2.85 -12.37
CA TYR A 73 -6.44 -3.49 -11.15
C TYR A 73 -7.67 -2.82 -10.55
N GLY A 74 -7.93 -1.54 -10.81
CA GLY A 74 -9.11 -0.85 -10.31
C GLY A 74 -9.07 -0.44 -8.83
N ILE A 75 -7.87 -0.30 -8.24
CA ILE A 75 -7.70 0.21 -6.87
C ILE A 75 -8.24 1.64 -6.80
N ASP A 76 -9.05 1.94 -5.78
CA ASP A 76 -9.60 3.26 -5.55
C ASP A 76 -8.52 4.22 -5.02
N LEU A 77 -8.10 5.16 -5.88
CA LEU A 77 -7.06 6.13 -5.57
C LEU A 77 -7.66 7.40 -4.95
N VAL A 78 -7.29 7.67 -3.69
CA VAL A 78 -7.84 8.80 -2.92
C VAL A 78 -6.87 9.99 -2.96
N PRO A 79 -7.30 11.17 -3.48
CA PRO A 79 -6.50 12.39 -3.42
C PRO A 79 -6.36 12.91 -1.99
N ILE A 80 -5.14 13.22 -1.57
CA ILE A 80 -4.86 13.85 -0.27
C ILE A 80 -4.84 15.36 -0.43
N ASN A 81 -6.00 15.98 -0.17
CA ASN A 81 -6.16 17.44 -0.28
C ASN A 81 -5.77 18.20 1.00
N LYS A 82 -5.68 17.49 2.14
CA LYS A 82 -5.32 18.06 3.44
C LYS A 82 -4.16 17.26 4.04
N THR A 83 -2.97 17.84 4.03
CA THR A 83 -1.74 17.20 4.51
C THR A 83 -1.47 17.40 6.00
N GLY A 84 -2.25 18.25 6.69
CA GLY A 84 -2.10 18.50 8.12
C GLY A 84 -2.13 17.22 8.98
N PRO A 85 -3.18 16.39 8.87
CA PRO A 85 -3.23 15.11 9.60
C PRO A 85 -2.09 14.15 9.24
N VAL A 86 -1.67 14.12 7.97
CA VAL A 86 -0.54 13.29 7.52
C VAL A 86 0.76 13.73 8.18
N ALA A 87 1.01 15.05 8.24
CA ALA A 87 2.20 15.60 8.87
C ALA A 87 2.20 15.41 10.40
N GLU A 88 1.02 15.45 11.03
CA GLU A 88 0.87 15.13 12.45
C GLU A 88 1.28 13.69 12.73
N ILE A 89 0.71 12.72 12.00
CA ILE A 89 1.04 11.30 12.13
C ILE A 89 2.52 11.02 11.85
N ALA A 90 3.07 11.62 10.79
CA ALA A 90 4.49 11.49 10.45
C ALA A 90 5.41 11.94 11.60
N ASN A 91 5.10 13.06 12.25
CA ASN A 91 5.85 13.55 13.40
C ASN A 91 5.64 12.70 14.65
N THR A 92 4.43 12.19 14.88
CA THR A 92 4.11 11.36 16.04
C THR A 92 4.81 10.02 15.99
N LEU A 93 4.89 9.40 14.81
CA LEU A 93 5.44 8.06 14.61
C LEU A 93 6.89 8.05 14.08
N ASP A 94 7.47 9.22 13.82
CA ASP A 94 8.81 9.37 13.21
C ASP A 94 8.97 8.59 11.89
N ILE A 95 7.94 8.63 11.04
CA ILE A 95 7.91 7.97 9.72
C ILE A 95 7.86 8.99 8.57
N THR A 96 8.08 8.54 7.35
CA THR A 96 7.98 9.43 6.19
C THR A 96 6.54 9.90 5.99
N VAL A 97 6.36 11.08 5.40
CA VAL A 97 5.01 11.58 5.04
C VAL A 97 4.30 10.69 4.03
N TYR A 98 5.04 9.86 3.29
CA TYR A 98 4.47 8.89 2.37
C TYR A 98 3.83 7.73 3.14
N ASP A 99 4.57 7.14 4.08
CA ASP A 99 4.03 6.06 4.93
C ASP A 99 2.87 6.55 5.80
N ALA A 100 3.02 7.74 6.40
CA ALA A 100 1.97 8.37 7.18
C ALA A 100 0.70 8.64 6.35
N SER A 101 0.82 8.77 5.04
CA SER A 101 -0.33 8.98 4.15
C SER A 101 -1.26 7.77 4.08
N TYR A 102 -0.70 6.55 4.15
CA TYR A 102 -1.46 5.29 4.21
C TYR A 102 -2.15 5.14 5.57
N ILE A 103 -1.43 5.42 6.66
CA ILE A 103 -1.97 5.36 8.03
C ILE A 103 -3.09 6.39 8.21
N ALA A 104 -2.89 7.63 7.74
CA ALA A 104 -3.91 8.67 7.78
C ALA A 104 -5.18 8.28 7.00
N LEU A 105 -5.01 7.61 5.86
CA LEU A 105 -6.12 7.14 5.05
C LEU A 105 -6.89 6.02 5.76
N ALA A 106 -6.18 5.06 6.33
CA ALA A 106 -6.77 3.96 7.11
C ALA A 106 -7.54 4.49 8.33
N GLN A 107 -6.95 5.42 9.08
CA GLN A 107 -7.60 6.08 10.22
C GLN A 107 -8.88 6.83 9.79
N LYS A 108 -8.82 7.57 8.67
CA LYS A 108 -9.98 8.32 8.15
C LYS A 108 -11.13 7.41 7.74
N LEU A 109 -10.82 6.22 7.23
CA LEU A 109 -11.79 5.25 6.72
C LEU A 109 -12.19 4.19 7.77
N ASP A 110 -11.67 4.29 9.00
CA ASP A 110 -11.89 3.30 10.06
C ASP A 110 -11.57 1.86 9.59
N THR A 111 -10.43 1.71 8.93
CA THR A 111 -9.92 0.44 8.40
C THR A 111 -8.43 0.30 8.66
N LYS A 112 -7.83 -0.77 8.12
CA LYS A 112 -6.41 -1.08 8.24
C LYS A 112 -5.66 -0.98 6.91
N VAL A 113 -4.35 -0.77 7.03
CA VAL A 113 -3.36 -0.89 5.97
C VAL A 113 -2.76 -2.29 5.96
N TYR A 114 -2.69 -2.94 4.80
CA TYR A 114 -1.75 -4.05 4.63
C TYR A 114 -0.44 -3.53 4.03
N THR A 115 0.66 -3.77 4.72
CA THR A 115 2.02 -3.39 4.30
C THR A 115 2.98 -4.59 4.32
N ALA A 116 4.02 -4.54 3.49
CA ALA A 116 5.16 -5.44 3.57
C ALA A 116 6.42 -4.77 4.14
N ASP A 117 6.33 -3.51 4.57
CA ASP A 117 7.41 -2.82 5.26
C ASP A 117 7.35 -3.10 6.77
N GLY A 118 8.32 -3.88 7.26
CA GLY A 118 8.44 -4.17 8.68
C GLY A 118 8.82 -2.94 9.51
N ASN A 119 9.58 -2.00 8.94
CA ASN A 119 10.03 -0.81 9.66
C ASN A 119 8.85 0.13 9.92
N LEU A 120 7.90 0.23 8.98
CA LEU A 120 6.66 0.97 9.17
C LEU A 120 5.91 0.42 10.38
N LEU A 121 5.77 -0.91 10.49
CA LEU A 121 5.08 -1.55 11.60
C LEU A 121 5.80 -1.39 12.94
N ASP A 122 7.13 -1.48 12.93
CA ASP A 122 7.95 -1.30 14.12
C ASP A 122 7.84 0.13 14.69
N GLY A 123 7.53 1.12 13.84
CA GLY A 123 7.27 2.51 14.24
C GLY A 123 5.84 2.79 14.70
N LEU A 124 4.91 1.83 14.60
CA LEU A 124 3.53 2.04 15.05
C LEU A 124 3.40 1.85 16.56
N GLU A 125 2.95 2.89 17.24
CA GLU A 125 2.72 2.88 18.68
C GLU A 125 1.29 3.32 19.02
N GLY A 126 0.79 2.92 20.20
CA GLY A 126 -0.53 3.31 20.70
C GLY A 126 -1.66 2.93 19.77
N ASP A 127 -2.58 3.86 19.55
CA ASP A 127 -3.79 3.66 18.72
C ASP A 127 -3.48 3.34 17.26
N TYR A 128 -2.25 3.63 16.78
CA TYR A 128 -1.85 3.35 15.40
C TYR A 128 -1.47 1.88 15.17
N SER A 129 -1.18 1.12 16.24
CA SER A 129 -0.78 -0.29 16.14
C SER A 129 -1.89 -1.21 15.59
N GLU A 130 -3.15 -0.82 15.72
CA GLU A 130 -4.30 -1.55 15.18
C GLU A 130 -4.62 -1.16 13.73
N LEU A 131 -3.99 -0.09 13.20
CA LEU A 131 -4.27 0.44 11.86
C LEU A 131 -3.43 -0.20 10.76
N ALA A 132 -2.47 -1.07 11.07
CA ALA A 132 -1.70 -1.76 10.04
C ALA A 132 -1.36 -3.21 10.40
N ASP A 133 -1.47 -4.07 9.40
CA ASP A 133 -1.08 -5.47 9.45
C ASP A 133 0.03 -5.74 8.43
N HIS A 134 0.98 -6.61 8.81
CA HIS A 134 1.95 -7.12 7.85
C HIS A 134 1.28 -8.09 6.88
N ILE A 135 1.51 -7.98 5.57
CA ILE A 135 0.90 -8.85 4.55
C ILE A 135 1.10 -10.35 4.78
N ARG A 136 2.19 -10.74 5.46
CA ARG A 136 2.47 -12.12 5.90
C ARG A 136 1.34 -12.76 6.72
N THR A 137 0.48 -11.96 7.36
CA THR A 137 -0.64 -12.44 8.18
C THR A 137 -1.90 -12.70 7.35
N TYR A 138 -1.92 -12.30 6.08
CA TYR A 138 -3.03 -12.55 5.17
C TYR A 138 -2.99 -13.99 4.65
N SER A 139 -4.08 -14.73 4.83
CA SER A 139 -4.25 -16.14 4.47
C SER A 139 -5.55 -16.39 3.72
#